data_AF-A0A5M9NQS7-F1
#
_entry.id   AF-A0A5M9NQS7-F1
#
_cell.length_a   1.000
_cell.length_b   1.000
_cell.length_c   1.000
_cell.angle_alpha   90.00
_cell.angle_beta   90.00
_cell.angle_gamma   90.00
#
_symmetry.space_group_name_H-M   'P 1'
#
loop_
_entity.id
_entity.type
_entity.pdbx_description
1 polymer ?
#
loop_
_entity_poly.entity_id
_entity_poly.type
_entity_poly.pdbx_seq_one_letter_code
_entity_poly.pdbx_strand_id
1 'polypeptide(L)'
;MSKLVECVPNFSEGRNVEIIESIVDEVRKVEGVKLLDYSSDKDHNRSVVTFLGAPDEVEKAAFNLIKRAAELIDMRKHRGAHPRMGATDVVPFIPIKDVTTEECVEISQRLGKKVGDELRIPVYLYEDAASCAERKNLANIRKGQYEGFFEKIKQPEWKPDFGPDEINVKSGATVIGARFPLVAYNINLGTDDVEVANAIARKIRYIGGGLRYVKAVGVKVTERNIVQVSMNLVNYEKTPIYAAQEMVKMEAKRYGVPVVGSEVIGLVPMKALIDCAEYYLQIENFNMSQVLESRISG
;
A
#
# COMPACT_ATOMS: atom_id res chain seq x y z
N MET A 1 -4.50 -27.53 0.45
CA MET A 1 -3.78 -26.28 0.77
C MET A 1 -4.71 -25.13 0.43
N SER A 2 -4.92 -24.18 1.33
CA SER A 2 -5.84 -23.06 1.13
C SER A 2 -5.12 -21.89 0.45
N LYS A 3 -5.69 -21.41 -0.65
CA LYS A 3 -5.30 -20.14 -1.30
C LYS A 3 -5.33 -18.99 -0.30
N LEU A 4 -4.33 -18.11 -0.33
CA LEU A 4 -4.25 -16.95 0.57
C LEU A 4 -4.01 -15.64 -0.21
N VAL A 5 -4.86 -14.67 0.09
CA VAL A 5 -4.80 -13.30 -0.40
C VAL A 5 -4.71 -12.36 0.80
N GLU A 6 -3.82 -11.39 0.71
CA GLU A 6 -3.77 -10.26 1.64
C GLU A 6 -4.56 -9.09 1.04
N CYS A 7 -5.31 -8.38 1.89
CA CYS A 7 -5.97 -7.14 1.54
C CYS A 7 -5.55 -6.03 2.51
N VAL A 8 -5.21 -4.86 1.95
CA VAL A 8 -4.65 -3.73 2.73
C VAL A 8 -5.44 -2.43 2.51
N PRO A 9 -6.74 -2.38 2.80
CA PRO A 9 -7.55 -1.19 2.52
C PRO A 9 -7.12 0.01 3.36
N ASN A 10 -7.37 1.20 2.81
CA ASN A 10 -7.04 2.47 3.45
C ASN A 10 -8.30 3.30 3.63
N PHE A 11 -8.49 3.83 4.84
CA PHE A 11 -9.66 4.60 5.22
C PHE A 11 -9.28 6.03 5.56
N SER A 12 -10.13 6.97 5.16
CA SER A 12 -10.02 8.39 5.47
C SER A 12 -10.57 8.69 6.87
N GLU A 13 -9.98 8.05 7.88
CA GLU A 13 -10.22 8.31 9.30
C GLU A 13 -8.99 7.80 10.07
N GLY A 14 -8.40 8.62 10.93
CA GLY A 14 -7.24 8.27 11.74
C GLY A 14 -7.29 8.82 13.16
N ARG A 15 -8.43 9.39 13.57
CA ARG A 15 -8.59 10.12 14.84
C ARG A 15 -9.70 9.52 15.71
N ASN A 16 -10.85 9.21 15.12
CA ASN A 16 -11.97 8.62 15.84
C ASN A 16 -11.81 7.09 15.94
N VAL A 17 -11.35 6.64 17.11
CA VAL A 17 -11.11 5.23 17.41
C VAL A 17 -12.37 4.39 17.30
N GLU A 18 -13.54 4.90 17.69
CA GLU A 18 -14.80 4.14 17.62
C GLU A 18 -15.21 3.85 16.17
N ILE A 19 -15.02 4.82 15.26
CA ILE A 19 -15.26 4.63 13.83
C ILE A 19 -14.28 3.59 13.27
N ILE A 20 -13.00 3.69 13.64
CA ILE A 20 -11.94 2.79 13.17
C ILE A 20 -12.22 1.35 13.63
N GLU A 21 -12.47 1.14 14.93
CA GLU A 21 -12.81 -0.18 15.46
C GLU A 21 -14.07 -0.74 14.81
N SER A 22 -15.12 0.08 14.64
CA SER A 22 -16.35 -0.39 14.00
C SER A 22 -16.15 -0.82 12.56
N ILE A 23 -15.19 -0.22 11.84
CA ILE A 23 -14.79 -0.66 10.50
C ILE A 23 -13.99 -1.96 10.61
N VAL A 24 -12.93 -1.99 11.42
CA VAL A 24 -12.04 -3.15 11.59
C VAL A 24 -12.79 -4.41 12.06
N ASP A 25 -13.82 -4.26 12.89
CA ASP A 25 -14.68 -5.34 13.36
C ASP A 25 -15.40 -6.08 12.22
N GLU A 26 -15.62 -5.45 11.07
CA GLU A 26 -16.20 -6.13 9.91
C GLU A 26 -15.30 -7.24 9.37
N VAL A 27 -13.98 -7.14 9.53
CA VAL A 27 -13.04 -8.23 9.21
C VAL A 27 -13.20 -9.37 10.19
N ARG A 28 -13.28 -9.05 11.49
CA ARG A 28 -13.37 -10.05 12.58
C ARG A 28 -14.64 -10.90 12.49
N LYS A 29 -15.69 -10.40 11.83
CA LYS A 29 -16.98 -11.08 11.63
C LYS A 29 -16.96 -12.11 10.47
N VAL A 30 -15.95 -12.10 9.61
CA VAL A 30 -15.89 -13.00 8.46
C VAL A 30 -15.07 -14.24 8.82
N GLU A 31 -15.73 -15.39 8.86
CA GLU A 31 -15.07 -16.68 9.08
C GLU A 31 -14.02 -16.96 7.98
N GLY A 32 -12.86 -17.49 8.37
CA GLY A 32 -11.76 -17.76 7.45
C GLY A 32 -10.90 -16.53 7.08
N VAL A 33 -11.22 -15.34 7.61
CA VAL A 33 -10.39 -14.14 7.47
C VAL A 33 -9.72 -13.81 8.80
N LYS A 34 -8.41 -13.55 8.74
CA LYS A 34 -7.60 -13.16 9.88
C LYS A 34 -7.16 -11.70 9.74
N LEU A 35 -7.56 -10.87 10.69
CA LEU A 35 -6.96 -9.55 10.88
C LEU A 35 -5.50 -9.72 11.32
N LEU A 36 -4.56 -9.13 10.60
CA LEU A 36 -3.13 -9.20 10.91
C LEU A 36 -2.66 -7.96 11.66
N ASP A 37 -3.06 -6.78 11.19
CA ASP A 37 -2.66 -5.49 11.77
C ASP A 37 -3.64 -4.40 11.36
N TYR A 38 -3.67 -3.30 12.11
CA TYR A 38 -4.18 -2.02 11.63
C TYR A 38 -3.45 -0.88 12.34
N SER A 39 -3.17 0.18 11.59
CA SER A 39 -2.49 1.36 12.10
C SER A 39 -3.22 2.63 11.69
N SER A 40 -3.22 3.61 12.57
CA SER A 40 -3.89 4.89 12.37
C SER A 40 -2.93 6.04 12.62
N ASP A 41 -2.91 6.99 11.69
CA ASP A 41 -2.11 8.20 11.78
C ASP A 41 -3.05 9.41 11.92
N LYS A 42 -2.93 10.13 13.04
CA LYS A 42 -3.79 11.27 13.39
C LYS A 42 -3.52 12.50 12.53
N ASP A 43 -2.28 12.70 12.10
CA ASP A 43 -1.86 13.87 11.32
C ASP A 43 -2.25 13.69 9.86
N HIS A 44 -1.99 12.50 9.33
CA HIS A 44 -2.46 12.08 8.01
C HIS A 44 -3.98 11.85 7.96
N ASN A 45 -4.62 11.67 9.12
CA ASN A 45 -6.03 11.33 9.31
C ASN A 45 -6.46 10.15 8.42
N ARG A 46 -5.67 9.08 8.50
CA ARG A 46 -5.79 7.87 7.68
C ARG A 46 -5.52 6.64 8.53
N SER A 47 -6.26 5.57 8.25
CA SER A 47 -6.01 4.24 8.79
C SER A 47 -5.72 3.24 7.68
N VAL A 48 -4.85 2.29 7.97
CA VAL A 48 -4.53 1.15 7.11
C VAL A 48 -4.87 -0.10 7.88
N VAL A 49 -5.65 -0.99 7.27
CA VAL A 49 -6.05 -2.27 7.86
C VAL A 49 -5.45 -3.37 6.99
N THR A 50 -4.88 -4.40 7.61
CA THR A 50 -4.25 -5.53 6.93
C THR A 50 -4.90 -6.83 7.39
N PHE A 51 -5.42 -7.60 6.45
CA PHE A 51 -6.01 -8.90 6.74
C PHE A 51 -5.77 -9.91 5.63
N LEU A 52 -5.92 -11.18 5.96
CA LEU A 52 -5.58 -12.31 5.08
C LEU A 52 -6.64 -13.40 5.18
N GLY A 53 -6.93 -14.06 4.06
CA GLY A 53 -7.85 -15.20 4.02
C GLY A 53 -7.93 -15.81 2.62
N ALA A 54 -8.93 -16.68 2.42
CA ALA A 54 -9.24 -17.20 1.09
C ALA A 54 -9.82 -16.10 0.18
N PRO A 55 -9.62 -16.16 -1.14
CA PRO A 55 -10.05 -15.13 -2.10
C PRO A 55 -11.46 -14.57 -1.86
N ASP A 56 -12.47 -15.44 -1.78
CA ASP A 56 -13.88 -15.04 -1.68
C ASP A 56 -14.20 -14.41 -0.31
N GLU A 57 -13.58 -14.89 0.76
CA GLU A 57 -13.82 -14.36 2.10
C GLU A 57 -13.14 -13.01 2.31
N VAL A 58 -11.96 -12.83 1.72
CA VAL A 58 -11.27 -11.53 1.69
C VAL A 58 -12.07 -10.51 0.87
N GLU A 59 -12.64 -10.91 -0.28
CA GLU A 59 -13.54 -10.08 -1.07
C GLU A 59 -14.76 -9.63 -0.24
N LYS A 60 -15.39 -10.58 0.48
CA LYS A 60 -16.53 -10.31 1.37
C LYS A 60 -16.18 -9.36 2.51
N ALA A 61 -15.05 -9.57 3.19
CA ALA A 61 -14.58 -8.69 4.24
C ALA A 61 -14.28 -7.27 3.72
N ALA A 62 -13.62 -7.17 2.55
CA ALA A 62 -13.35 -5.89 1.90
C ALA A 62 -14.63 -5.14 1.55
N PHE A 63 -15.67 -5.82 1.03
CA PHE A 63 -16.97 -5.22 0.75
C PHE A 63 -17.62 -4.67 2.04
N ASN A 64 -17.67 -5.46 3.11
CA ASN A 64 -18.26 -5.06 4.38
C ASN A 64 -17.55 -3.84 4.97
N LEU A 65 -16.22 -3.81 4.90
CA LEU A 65 -15.40 -2.66 5.30
C LEU A 65 -15.76 -1.40 4.52
N ILE A 66 -15.84 -1.48 3.18
CA ILE A 66 -16.19 -0.33 2.33
C ILE A 66 -17.59 0.18 2.67
N LYS A 67 -18.55 -0.73 2.82
CA LYS A 67 -19.93 -0.38 3.20
C LYS A 67 -19.95 0.35 4.54
N ARG A 68 -19.28 -0.22 5.55
CA ARG A 68 -19.25 0.36 6.91
C ARG A 68 -18.55 1.71 6.94
N ALA A 69 -17.46 1.86 6.20
CA ALA A 69 -16.77 3.14 6.04
C ALA A 69 -17.68 4.21 5.39
N ALA A 70 -18.45 3.85 4.35
CA ALA A 70 -19.39 4.76 3.70
C ALA A 70 -20.56 5.18 4.61
N GLU A 71 -20.94 4.34 5.58
CA GLU A 71 -21.94 4.67 6.61
C GLU A 71 -21.40 5.67 7.64
N LEU A 72 -20.16 5.50 8.08
CA LEU A 72 -19.60 6.22 9.22
C LEU A 72 -18.79 7.47 8.87
N ILE A 73 -18.10 7.48 7.73
CA ILE A 73 -17.19 8.56 7.33
C ILE A 73 -17.92 9.52 6.39
N ASP A 74 -17.80 10.82 6.67
CA ASP A 74 -18.33 11.90 5.83
C ASP A 74 -17.19 12.73 5.25
N MET A 75 -16.86 12.48 3.97
CA MET A 75 -15.74 13.10 3.27
C MET A 75 -15.86 14.63 3.16
N ARG A 76 -17.08 15.18 3.23
CA ARG A 76 -17.30 16.64 3.23
C ARG A 76 -16.57 17.30 4.40
N LYS A 77 -16.51 16.59 5.54
CA LYS A 77 -15.89 17.05 6.80
C LYS A 77 -14.45 16.55 6.96
N HIS A 78 -14.05 15.53 6.20
CA HIS A 78 -12.70 14.96 6.31
C HIS A 78 -11.63 15.93 5.81
N ARG A 79 -10.59 16.11 6.62
CA ARG A 79 -9.33 16.78 6.27
C ARG A 79 -8.17 16.01 6.89
N GLY A 80 -7.07 15.88 6.16
CA GLY A 80 -5.85 15.20 6.61
C GLY A 80 -4.67 15.55 5.71
N ALA A 81 -3.44 15.36 6.22
CA ALA A 81 -2.23 15.64 5.44
C ALA A 81 -2.02 14.67 4.27
N HIS A 82 -2.61 13.46 4.33
CA HIS A 82 -2.49 12.47 3.28
C HIS A 82 -3.48 12.72 2.12
N PRO A 83 -3.04 12.66 0.85
CA PRO A 83 -3.94 12.73 -0.29
C PRO A 83 -4.98 11.61 -0.25
N ARG A 84 -6.25 11.97 -0.43
CA ARG A 84 -7.39 11.04 -0.37
C ARG A 84 -8.50 11.48 -1.30
N MET A 85 -9.35 10.56 -1.74
CA MET A 85 -10.55 10.89 -2.53
C MET A 85 -11.84 10.18 -2.10
N GLY A 86 -11.77 9.27 -1.13
CA GLY A 86 -12.94 8.57 -0.60
C GLY A 86 -12.79 8.12 0.84
N ALA A 87 -13.93 7.78 1.45
CA ALA A 87 -14.03 7.21 2.79
C ALA A 87 -13.18 5.94 2.89
N THR A 88 -13.30 5.09 1.87
CA THR A 88 -12.30 4.08 1.53
C THR A 88 -11.54 4.55 0.31
N ASP A 89 -10.25 4.85 0.47
CA ASP A 89 -9.46 5.54 -0.55
C ASP A 89 -8.80 4.55 -1.54
N VAL A 90 -8.26 3.44 -1.03
CA VAL A 90 -7.73 2.35 -1.87
C VAL A 90 -7.91 1.00 -1.19
N VAL A 91 -8.16 -0.04 -1.99
CA VAL A 91 -8.30 -1.44 -1.57
C VAL A 91 -7.44 -2.34 -2.47
N PRO A 92 -6.18 -2.61 -2.09
CA PRO A 92 -5.31 -3.53 -2.79
C PRO A 92 -5.57 -4.99 -2.38
N PHE A 93 -5.52 -5.90 -3.35
CA PHE A 93 -5.38 -7.34 -3.15
C PHE A 93 -3.97 -7.78 -3.56
N ILE A 94 -3.35 -8.62 -2.73
CA ILE A 94 -1.98 -9.07 -2.89
C ILE A 94 -1.96 -10.61 -2.82
N PRO A 95 -1.41 -11.29 -3.83
CA PRO A 95 -1.27 -12.75 -3.80
C PRO A 95 -0.20 -13.18 -2.78
N ILE A 96 -0.52 -14.14 -1.91
CA ILE A 96 0.40 -14.60 -0.84
C ILE A 96 0.77 -16.09 -0.99
N LYS A 97 -0.20 -17.01 -1.07
CA LYS A 97 0.05 -18.45 -1.22
C LYS A 97 -0.94 -19.05 -2.21
N ASP A 98 -0.43 -19.76 -3.21
CA ASP A 98 -1.19 -20.50 -4.22
C ASP A 98 -2.26 -19.65 -4.94
N VAL A 99 -2.00 -18.34 -5.10
CA VAL A 99 -2.88 -17.39 -5.79
C VAL A 99 -2.03 -16.58 -6.78
N THR A 100 -2.53 -16.38 -7.99
CA THR A 100 -1.86 -15.53 -8.98
C THR A 100 -2.31 -14.06 -8.88
N THR A 101 -1.54 -13.17 -9.49
CA THR A 101 -1.94 -11.76 -9.60
C THR A 101 -3.23 -11.62 -10.40
N GLU A 102 -3.43 -12.42 -11.45
CA GLU A 102 -4.63 -12.43 -12.28
C GLU A 102 -5.88 -12.77 -11.47
N GLU A 103 -5.80 -13.76 -10.57
CA GLU A 103 -6.90 -14.07 -9.65
C GLU A 103 -7.22 -12.87 -8.74
N CYS A 104 -6.20 -12.13 -8.26
CA CYS A 104 -6.42 -10.90 -7.50
C CYS A 104 -7.05 -9.77 -8.35
N VAL A 105 -6.74 -9.71 -9.65
CA VAL A 105 -7.38 -8.78 -10.59
C VAL A 105 -8.86 -9.11 -10.74
N GLU A 106 -9.21 -10.39 -10.86
CA GLU A 106 -10.60 -10.83 -10.91
C GLU A 106 -11.37 -10.45 -9.64
N ILE A 107 -10.79 -10.67 -8.45
CA ILE A 107 -11.37 -10.22 -7.17
C ILE A 107 -11.61 -8.71 -7.20
N SER A 108 -10.62 -7.93 -7.67
CA SER A 108 -10.72 -6.47 -7.74
C SER A 108 -11.86 -6.00 -8.64
N GLN A 109 -12.05 -6.66 -9.78
CA GLN A 109 -13.13 -6.37 -10.72
C GLN A 109 -14.51 -6.73 -10.15
N ARG A 110 -14.66 -7.92 -9.54
CA ARG A 110 -15.91 -8.34 -8.90
C ARG A 110 -16.31 -7.43 -7.76
N LEU A 111 -15.36 -7.13 -6.87
CA LEU A 111 -15.60 -6.19 -5.76
C LEU A 111 -15.94 -4.79 -6.29
N GLY A 112 -15.20 -4.29 -7.28
CA GLY A 112 -15.45 -2.98 -7.87
C GLY A 112 -16.84 -2.85 -8.46
N LYS A 113 -17.27 -3.87 -9.22
CA LYS A 113 -18.64 -3.94 -9.74
C LYS A 113 -19.68 -3.94 -8.62
N LYS A 114 -19.49 -4.78 -7.60
CA LYS A 114 -20.42 -4.88 -6.46
C LYS A 114 -20.54 -3.57 -5.67
N VAL A 115 -19.42 -2.89 -5.42
CA VAL A 115 -19.38 -1.58 -4.75
C VAL A 115 -20.08 -0.51 -5.61
N GLY A 116 -19.82 -0.49 -6.91
CA GLY A 116 -20.46 0.44 -7.83
C GLY A 116 -21.98 0.25 -7.92
N ASP A 117 -22.42 -1.01 -7.99
CA ASP A 117 -23.84 -1.36 -8.13
C ASP A 117 -24.62 -1.16 -6.83
N GLU A 118 -24.12 -1.69 -5.70
CA GLU A 118 -24.87 -1.71 -4.43
C GLU A 118 -24.68 -0.45 -3.58
N LEU A 119 -23.45 0.10 -3.55
CA LEU A 119 -23.14 1.26 -2.70
C LEU A 119 -23.20 2.59 -3.47
N ARG A 120 -23.34 2.54 -4.80
CA ARG A 120 -23.39 3.73 -5.67
C ARG A 120 -22.17 4.63 -5.47
N ILE A 121 -20.99 4.01 -5.35
CA ILE A 121 -19.70 4.69 -5.23
C ILE A 121 -18.94 4.48 -6.55
N PRO A 122 -18.42 5.53 -7.20
CA PRO A 122 -17.57 5.35 -8.38
C PRO A 122 -16.28 4.62 -8.01
N VAL A 123 -15.95 3.59 -8.78
CA VAL A 123 -14.77 2.76 -8.57
C VAL A 123 -13.80 2.88 -9.74
N TYR A 124 -12.51 3.01 -9.40
CA TYR A 124 -11.41 2.99 -10.37
C TYR A 124 -10.49 1.81 -10.10
N LEU A 125 -10.11 1.09 -11.15
CA LEU A 125 -9.12 0.02 -11.06
C LEU A 125 -7.70 0.55 -11.23
N TYR A 126 -6.73 0.04 -10.46
CA TYR A 126 -5.33 0.49 -10.50
C TYR A 126 -4.31 -0.65 -10.48
N GLU A 127 -3.03 -0.31 -10.67
CA GLU A 127 -1.90 -1.24 -10.78
C GLU A 127 -2.18 -2.37 -11.79
N ASP A 128 -2.06 -3.63 -11.41
CA ASP A 128 -2.24 -4.77 -12.33
C ASP A 128 -3.70 -4.94 -12.78
N ALA A 129 -4.65 -4.35 -12.05
CA ALA A 129 -6.07 -4.33 -12.42
C ALA A 129 -6.47 -3.12 -13.30
N ALA A 130 -5.56 -2.17 -13.54
CA ALA A 130 -5.88 -0.94 -14.23
C ALA A 130 -6.41 -1.17 -15.65
N SER A 131 -7.53 -0.51 -15.98
CA SER A 131 -8.14 -0.58 -17.32
C SER A 131 -7.37 0.21 -18.39
N CYS A 132 -6.54 1.18 -17.98
CA CYS A 132 -5.65 1.92 -18.86
C CYS A 132 -4.32 2.26 -18.18
N ALA A 133 -3.33 2.68 -18.96
CA ALA A 133 -1.98 2.94 -18.49
C ALA A 133 -1.92 4.09 -17.45
N GLU A 134 -2.76 5.11 -17.63
CA GLU A 134 -2.82 6.30 -16.78
C GLU A 134 -3.27 5.96 -15.35
N ARG A 135 -4.11 4.94 -15.20
CA ARG A 135 -4.66 4.46 -13.93
C ARG A 135 -3.74 3.51 -13.17
N LYS A 136 -2.66 3.01 -13.78
CA LYS A 136 -1.70 2.15 -13.07
C LYS A 136 -1.16 2.81 -11.81
N ASN A 137 -0.79 4.10 -11.90
CA ASN A 137 -0.27 4.84 -10.76
C ASN A 137 -1.41 5.51 -9.96
N LEU A 138 -1.58 5.07 -8.71
CA LEU A 138 -2.54 5.62 -7.76
C LEU A 138 -2.47 7.15 -7.61
N ALA A 139 -1.29 7.75 -7.69
CA ALA A 139 -1.12 9.20 -7.59
C ALA A 139 -1.80 9.95 -8.75
N ASN A 140 -1.85 9.36 -9.94
CA ASN A 140 -2.55 9.95 -11.09
C ASN A 140 -4.06 9.95 -10.84
N ILE A 141 -4.60 8.85 -10.30
CA ILE A 141 -6.02 8.75 -9.95
C ILE A 141 -6.35 9.74 -8.83
N ARG A 142 -5.53 9.82 -7.78
CA ARG A 142 -5.74 10.74 -6.65
C ARG A 142 -5.43 12.21 -6.93
N LYS A 143 -4.89 12.55 -8.10
CA LYS A 143 -4.58 13.95 -8.44
C LYS A 143 -5.85 14.80 -8.38
N GLY A 144 -5.81 15.85 -7.55
CA GLY A 144 -6.97 16.70 -7.24
C GLY A 144 -7.66 16.34 -5.92
N GLN A 145 -7.35 15.18 -5.32
CA GLN A 145 -7.96 14.66 -4.09
C GLN A 145 -9.50 14.60 -4.19
N TYR A 146 -10.21 14.55 -3.07
CA TYR A 146 -11.68 14.58 -3.01
C TYR A 146 -12.26 15.84 -3.68
N GLU A 147 -11.71 17.03 -3.38
CA GLU A 147 -12.25 18.31 -3.83
C GLU A 147 -12.19 18.46 -5.35
N GLY A 148 -11.07 18.10 -5.98
CA GLY A 148 -10.91 18.18 -7.43
C GLY A 148 -11.59 17.05 -8.20
N PHE A 149 -12.03 15.99 -7.53
CA PHE A 149 -12.58 14.81 -8.22
C PHE A 149 -13.96 15.07 -8.83
N PHE A 150 -14.73 16.01 -8.28
CA PHE A 150 -16.05 16.41 -8.79
C PHE A 150 -16.01 16.91 -10.24
N GLU A 151 -14.95 17.63 -10.61
CA GLU A 151 -14.76 18.07 -12.00
C GLU A 151 -14.01 17.03 -12.83
N LYS A 152 -13.11 16.28 -12.19
CA LYS A 152 -12.34 15.23 -12.86
C LYS A 152 -13.23 14.13 -13.42
N ILE A 153 -14.21 13.64 -12.65
CA ILE A 153 -15.06 12.51 -13.06
C ILE A 153 -15.89 12.80 -14.33
N LYS A 154 -16.17 14.08 -14.60
CA LYS A 154 -16.91 14.54 -15.79
C LYS A 154 -16.10 14.43 -17.08
N GLN A 155 -14.78 14.29 -16.97
CA GLN A 155 -13.88 14.16 -18.11
C GLN A 155 -13.99 12.74 -18.69
N PRO A 156 -14.13 12.57 -20.01
CA PRO A 156 -14.31 11.25 -20.63
C PRO A 156 -13.26 10.21 -20.24
N GLU A 157 -12.00 10.63 -20.10
CA GLU A 157 -10.86 9.78 -19.70
C GLU A 157 -10.94 9.30 -18.24
N TRP A 158 -11.72 9.99 -17.41
CA TRP A 158 -11.90 9.71 -15.99
C TRP A 158 -13.27 9.14 -15.67
N LYS A 159 -13.99 8.61 -16.66
CA LYS A 159 -15.18 7.78 -16.39
C LYS A 159 -14.81 6.58 -15.52
N PRO A 160 -15.50 6.31 -14.40
CA PRO A 160 -15.15 5.20 -13.52
C PRO A 160 -15.30 3.85 -14.23
N ASP A 161 -14.54 2.86 -13.75
CA ASP A 161 -14.62 1.48 -14.26
C ASP A 161 -15.95 0.83 -13.86
N PHE A 162 -16.43 1.14 -12.66
CA PHE A 162 -17.72 0.68 -12.15
C PHE A 162 -18.44 1.77 -11.35
N GLY A 163 -19.77 1.63 -11.24
CA GLY A 163 -20.62 2.56 -10.51
C GLY A 163 -21.00 3.81 -11.30
N PRO A 164 -21.62 4.80 -10.64
CA PRO A 164 -22.09 6.03 -11.27
C PRO A 164 -20.93 6.90 -11.77
N ASP A 165 -21.13 7.66 -12.84
CA ASP A 165 -20.22 8.71 -13.34
C ASP A 165 -20.33 10.02 -12.55
N GLU A 166 -20.67 9.92 -11.26
CA GLU A 166 -20.78 11.03 -10.32
C GLU A 166 -20.14 10.64 -8.99
N ILE A 167 -19.47 11.61 -8.36
CA ILE A 167 -18.88 11.41 -7.04
C ILE A 167 -19.99 11.24 -6.01
N ASN A 168 -19.89 10.19 -5.19
CA ASN A 168 -20.73 10.10 -4.01
C ASN A 168 -20.29 11.19 -3.04
N VAL A 169 -21.14 12.19 -2.78
CA VAL A 169 -20.74 13.36 -1.98
C VAL A 169 -20.30 12.95 -0.57
N LYS A 170 -20.92 11.93 0.03
CA LYS A 170 -20.57 11.50 1.40
C LYS A 170 -19.31 10.63 1.42
N SER A 171 -19.21 9.64 0.54
CA SER A 171 -18.17 8.62 0.58
C SER A 171 -17.05 8.79 -0.45
N GLY A 172 -17.16 9.72 -1.39
CA GLY A 172 -16.17 10.02 -2.42
C GLY A 172 -16.08 8.96 -3.52
N ALA A 173 -14.85 8.64 -3.95
CA ALA A 173 -14.52 7.57 -4.89
C ALA A 173 -13.56 6.56 -4.26
N THR A 174 -13.66 5.29 -4.70
CA THR A 174 -12.80 4.21 -4.21
C THR A 174 -11.88 3.70 -5.32
N VAL A 175 -10.61 3.46 -5.02
CA VAL A 175 -9.73 2.67 -5.92
C VAL A 175 -9.63 1.24 -5.43
N ILE A 176 -9.71 0.28 -6.34
CA ILE A 176 -9.54 -1.15 -6.03
C ILE A 176 -8.52 -1.72 -7.02
N GLY A 177 -7.67 -2.64 -6.61
CA GLY A 177 -6.81 -3.31 -7.59
C GLY A 177 -5.95 -4.40 -7.00
N ALA A 178 -5.20 -5.04 -7.88
CA ALA A 178 -4.24 -6.06 -7.54
C ALA A 178 -2.83 -5.53 -7.69
N ARG A 179 -1.93 -5.95 -6.81
CA ARG A 179 -0.52 -5.64 -6.94
C ARG A 179 0.35 -6.69 -6.29
N PHE A 180 1.59 -6.75 -6.74
CA PHE A 180 2.65 -7.50 -6.05
C PHE A 180 2.87 -6.96 -4.61
N PRO A 181 3.32 -7.80 -3.65
CA PRO A 181 3.67 -7.33 -2.31
C PRO A 181 4.68 -6.19 -2.37
N LEU A 182 4.43 -5.17 -1.53
CA LEU A 182 5.28 -3.99 -1.43
C LEU A 182 6.03 -4.09 -0.11
N VAL A 183 7.31 -3.75 -0.14
CA VAL A 183 8.10 -3.61 1.09
C VAL A 183 8.34 -2.13 1.35
N ALA A 184 7.78 -1.62 2.45
CA ALA A 184 8.09 -0.29 2.96
C ALA A 184 9.34 -0.38 3.84
N TYR A 185 10.43 0.21 3.37
CA TYR A 185 11.76 0.09 3.97
C TYR A 185 12.44 1.46 4.02
N ASN A 186 12.71 1.95 5.22
CA ASN A 186 13.31 3.25 5.45
C ASN A 186 14.76 3.09 5.93
N ILE A 187 15.65 3.97 5.49
CA ILE A 187 17.05 3.99 5.94
C ILE A 187 17.33 5.31 6.66
N ASN A 188 17.79 5.21 7.91
CA ASN A 188 18.13 6.32 8.78
C ASN A 188 19.52 6.87 8.45
N LEU A 189 19.62 8.18 8.27
CA LEU A 189 20.87 8.90 8.05
C LEU A 189 21.25 9.67 9.32
N GLY A 190 22.53 9.67 9.66
CA GLY A 190 23.08 10.39 10.82
C GLY A 190 23.24 11.89 10.56
N THR A 191 22.18 12.53 10.07
CA THR A 191 22.05 13.97 9.83
C THR A 191 20.60 14.38 10.03
N ASP A 192 20.34 15.65 10.33
CA ASP A 192 18.99 16.25 10.35
C ASP A 192 18.68 17.06 9.09
N ASP A 193 19.62 17.10 8.12
CA ASP A 193 19.47 17.78 6.85
C ASP A 193 18.63 16.96 5.85
N VAL A 194 17.38 17.39 5.67
CA VAL A 194 16.42 16.74 4.77
C VAL A 194 16.82 16.85 3.31
N GLU A 195 17.63 17.84 2.93
CA GLU A 195 18.10 17.98 1.55
C GLU A 195 19.07 16.86 1.17
N VAL A 196 19.86 16.36 2.12
CA VAL A 196 20.69 15.16 1.90
C VAL A 196 19.81 13.94 1.62
N ALA A 197 18.79 13.70 2.45
CA ALA A 197 17.87 12.59 2.25
C ALA A 197 17.09 12.71 0.92
N ASN A 198 16.63 13.91 0.57
CA ASN A 198 15.96 14.19 -0.69
C ASN A 198 16.87 13.97 -1.90
N ALA A 199 18.13 14.40 -1.81
CA ALA A 199 19.12 14.19 -2.86
C ALA A 199 19.40 12.71 -3.11
N ILE A 200 19.57 11.93 -2.03
CA ILE A 200 19.74 10.47 -2.10
C ILE A 200 18.46 9.84 -2.67
N ALA A 201 17.29 10.14 -2.12
CA ALA A 201 16.01 9.60 -2.60
C ALA A 201 15.78 9.83 -4.09
N ARG A 202 16.15 11.02 -4.63
CA ARG A 202 16.11 11.32 -6.06
C ARG A 202 17.00 10.39 -6.88
N LYS A 203 18.17 10.00 -6.39
CA LYS A 203 19.08 9.05 -7.07
C LYS A 203 18.64 7.60 -6.98
N ILE A 204 17.97 7.23 -5.88
CA ILE A 204 17.53 5.85 -5.66
C ILE A 204 16.26 5.52 -6.45
N ARG A 205 15.29 6.45 -6.52
CA ARG A 205 13.98 6.17 -7.13
C ARG A 205 14.05 6.07 -8.66
N TYR A 206 13.20 5.21 -9.22
CA TYR A 206 13.15 4.99 -10.67
C TYR A 206 12.95 6.27 -11.49
N ILE A 207 12.06 7.15 -11.05
CA ILE A 207 11.77 8.41 -11.77
C ILE A 207 12.99 9.35 -11.86
N GLY A 208 14.01 9.16 -11.01
CA GLY A 208 15.28 9.87 -11.09
C GLY A 208 16.40 9.10 -11.77
N GLY A 209 16.08 8.00 -12.47
CA GLY A 209 17.04 7.13 -13.15
C GLY A 209 17.66 6.06 -12.25
N GLY A 210 17.18 5.90 -11.03
CA GLY A 210 17.65 4.91 -10.07
C GLY A 210 17.06 3.51 -10.27
N LEU A 211 16.84 2.82 -9.17
CA LEU A 211 16.34 1.45 -9.14
C LEU A 211 14.89 1.37 -9.63
N ARG A 212 14.65 0.49 -10.61
CA ARG A 212 13.38 0.42 -11.37
C ARG A 212 12.13 0.20 -10.51
N TYR A 213 12.24 -0.64 -9.49
CA TYR A 213 11.10 -1.02 -8.64
C TYR A 213 11.12 -0.31 -7.29
N VAL A 214 11.71 0.88 -7.23
CA VAL A 214 11.80 1.68 -6.00
C VAL A 214 11.18 3.06 -6.18
N LYS A 215 10.27 3.40 -5.27
CA LYS A 215 9.81 4.77 -5.02
C LYS A 215 10.49 5.25 -3.75
N ALA A 216 11.00 6.48 -3.73
CA ALA A 216 11.72 7.02 -2.56
C ALA A 216 11.45 8.52 -2.37
N VAL A 217 11.49 8.95 -1.11
CA VAL A 217 11.38 10.35 -0.67
C VAL A 217 12.22 10.58 0.59
N GLY A 218 12.77 11.79 0.74
CA GLY A 218 13.44 12.19 1.97
C GLY A 218 12.42 12.65 3.01
N VAL A 219 12.53 12.17 4.24
CA VAL A 219 11.60 12.49 5.34
C VAL A 219 12.39 12.86 6.58
N LYS A 220 11.90 13.85 7.34
CA LYS A 220 12.47 14.18 8.65
C LYS A 220 11.77 13.39 9.75
N VAL A 221 12.55 12.83 10.67
CA VAL A 221 12.06 12.13 11.86
C VAL A 221 12.32 13.04 13.07
N THR A 222 11.34 13.89 13.36
CA THR A 222 11.48 14.98 14.35
C THR A 222 11.84 14.46 15.74
N GLU A 223 11.25 13.35 16.17
CA GLU A 223 11.46 12.76 17.51
C GLU A 223 12.92 12.34 17.77
N ARG A 224 13.63 11.97 16.70
CA ARG A 224 15.02 11.48 16.78
C ARG A 224 16.05 12.49 16.27
N ASN A 225 15.60 13.66 15.81
CA ASN A 225 16.41 14.66 15.11
C ASN A 225 17.33 14.04 14.03
N ILE A 226 16.75 13.17 13.19
CA ILE A 226 17.42 12.56 12.04
C ILE A 226 16.55 12.66 10.79
N VAL A 227 17.11 12.32 9.64
CA VAL A 227 16.37 12.15 8.39
C VAL A 227 16.44 10.71 7.89
N GLN A 228 15.44 10.34 7.11
CA GLN A 228 15.29 9.04 6.50
C GLN A 228 15.19 9.15 4.98
N VAL A 229 15.78 8.19 4.29
CA VAL A 229 15.37 7.85 2.93
C VAL A 229 14.23 6.84 3.06
N SER A 230 13.00 7.32 2.94
CA SER A 230 11.82 6.44 2.97
C SER A 230 11.61 5.82 1.59
N MET A 231 11.45 4.50 1.54
CA MET A 231 11.33 3.77 0.28
C MET A 231 10.19 2.78 0.29
N ASN A 232 9.58 2.64 -0.89
CA ASN A 232 8.63 1.59 -1.21
C ASN A 232 9.21 0.77 -2.36
N LEU A 233 9.58 -0.48 -2.07
CA LEU A 233 10.01 -1.46 -3.06
C LEU A 233 8.74 -2.14 -3.59
N VAL A 234 8.32 -1.75 -4.80
CA VAL A 234 7.08 -2.23 -5.41
C VAL A 234 7.21 -3.64 -6.00
N ASN A 235 8.44 -4.14 -6.13
CA ASN A 235 8.74 -5.52 -6.45
C ASN A 235 10.12 -5.90 -5.90
N TYR A 236 10.12 -6.52 -4.70
CA TYR A 236 11.36 -6.86 -4.00
C TYR A 236 12.13 -8.02 -4.66
N GLU A 237 11.48 -8.85 -5.48
CA GLU A 237 12.17 -9.94 -6.19
C GLU A 237 13.03 -9.41 -7.35
N LYS A 238 12.57 -8.35 -8.02
CA LYS A 238 13.30 -7.72 -9.12
C LYS A 238 14.25 -6.61 -8.67
N THR A 239 13.96 -5.96 -7.55
CA THR A 239 14.92 -5.07 -6.87
C THR A 239 14.90 -5.41 -5.38
N PRO A 240 15.88 -6.17 -4.89
CA PRO A 240 15.89 -6.63 -3.51
C PRO A 240 16.27 -5.52 -2.53
N ILE A 241 15.87 -5.70 -1.28
CA ILE A 241 16.11 -4.73 -0.18
C ILE A 241 17.61 -4.45 -0.05
N TYR A 242 18.47 -5.46 -0.13
CA TYR A 242 19.93 -5.27 -0.01
C TYR A 242 20.49 -4.35 -1.10
N ALA A 243 19.96 -4.40 -2.33
CA ALA A 243 20.43 -3.56 -3.42
C ALA A 243 20.07 -2.08 -3.18
N ALA A 244 18.85 -1.83 -2.72
CA ALA A 244 18.43 -0.48 -2.30
C ALA A 244 19.26 0.02 -1.10
N GLN A 245 19.53 -0.86 -0.13
CA GLN A 245 20.33 -0.55 1.04
C GLN A 245 21.77 -0.18 0.70
N GLU A 246 22.45 -0.98 -0.14
CA GLU A 246 23.82 -0.69 -0.55
C GLU A 246 23.91 0.56 -1.42
N MET A 247 22.94 0.82 -2.30
CA MET A 247 22.92 2.05 -3.09
C MET A 247 22.73 3.30 -2.21
N VAL A 248 21.87 3.25 -1.18
CA VAL A 248 21.72 4.35 -0.21
C VAL A 248 23.01 4.55 0.58
N LYS A 249 23.64 3.48 1.07
CA LYS A 249 24.94 3.58 1.77
C LYS A 249 26.01 4.23 0.88
N MET A 250 26.07 3.82 -0.39
CA MET A 250 27.02 4.40 -1.36
C MET A 250 26.76 5.89 -1.58
N GLU A 251 25.51 6.30 -1.79
CA GLU A 251 25.18 7.71 -1.98
C GLU A 251 25.39 8.54 -0.70
N ALA A 252 25.05 8.01 0.48
CA ALA A 252 25.26 8.69 1.77
C ALA A 252 26.74 8.98 2.05
N LYS A 253 27.65 8.05 1.69
CA LYS A 253 29.10 8.26 1.79
C LYS A 253 29.59 9.48 1.00
N ARG A 254 28.95 9.82 -0.12
CA ARG A 254 29.31 11.00 -0.94
C ARG A 254 29.04 12.32 -0.23
N TYR A 255 28.15 12.32 0.77
CA TYR A 255 27.84 13.46 1.62
C TYR A 255 28.57 13.40 2.98
N GLY A 256 29.41 12.39 3.22
CA GLY A 256 30.05 12.19 4.52
C GLY A 256 29.07 11.82 5.65
N VAL A 257 27.86 11.38 5.31
CA VAL A 257 26.80 11.06 6.28
C VAL A 257 26.75 9.55 6.53
N PRO A 258 26.78 9.10 7.80
CA PRO A 258 26.65 7.68 8.11
C PRO A 258 25.20 7.21 7.99
N VAL A 259 25.02 5.94 7.62
CA VAL A 259 23.74 5.24 7.81
C VAL A 259 23.71 4.73 9.25
N VAL A 260 22.69 5.12 10.02
CA VAL A 260 22.61 4.84 11.47
C VAL A 260 21.54 3.79 11.82
N GLY A 261 20.91 3.20 10.81
CA GLY A 261 19.95 2.11 10.96
C GLY A 261 18.96 2.06 9.81
N SER A 262 18.01 1.14 9.90
CA SER A 262 16.91 1.00 8.96
C SER A 262 15.69 0.40 9.63
N GLU A 263 14.53 0.58 9.01
CA GLU A 263 13.23 0.24 9.56
C GLU A 263 12.36 -0.39 8.47
N VAL A 264 11.71 -1.50 8.81
CA VAL A 264 10.59 -2.05 8.04
C VAL A 264 9.32 -1.43 8.59
N ILE A 265 8.48 -0.90 7.71
CA ILE A 265 7.18 -0.34 8.09
C ILE A 265 6.09 -1.35 7.76
N GLY A 266 5.39 -1.85 8.79
CA GLY A 266 4.37 -2.89 8.65
C GLY A 266 4.97 -4.28 8.46
N LEU A 267 4.33 -5.10 7.64
CA LEU A 267 4.73 -6.49 7.37
C LEU A 267 5.69 -6.57 6.18
N VAL A 268 6.56 -7.58 6.18
CA VAL A 268 7.48 -7.86 5.08
C VAL A 268 7.43 -9.35 4.72
N PRO A 269 7.41 -9.71 3.42
CA PRO A 269 7.52 -11.10 3.01
C PRO A 269 8.82 -11.72 3.49
N MET A 270 8.75 -12.92 4.08
CA MET A 270 9.93 -13.65 4.59
C MET A 270 11.04 -13.76 3.53
N LYS A 271 10.67 -14.04 2.28
CA LYS A 271 11.62 -14.13 1.17
C LYS A 271 12.49 -12.87 1.04
N ALA A 272 11.93 -11.68 1.21
CA ALA A 272 12.66 -10.43 1.06
C ALA A 272 13.78 -10.27 2.10
N LEU A 273 13.59 -10.79 3.32
CA LEU A 273 14.61 -10.81 4.37
C LEU A 273 15.65 -11.90 4.13
N ILE A 274 15.21 -13.09 3.71
CA ILE A 274 16.10 -14.21 3.40
C ILE A 274 17.03 -13.86 2.23
N ASP A 275 16.53 -13.20 1.19
CA ASP A 275 17.35 -12.72 0.06
C ASP A 275 18.47 -11.76 0.54
N CYS A 276 18.21 -10.98 1.61
CA CYS A 276 19.25 -10.15 2.22
C CYS A 276 20.26 -10.98 3.02
N ALA A 277 19.79 -11.96 3.79
CA ALA A 277 20.66 -12.85 4.55
C ALA A 277 21.60 -13.62 3.60
N GLU A 278 21.07 -14.18 2.51
CA GLU A 278 21.84 -14.86 1.48
C GLU A 278 22.88 -13.92 0.85
N TYR A 279 22.49 -12.69 0.48
CA TYR A 279 23.41 -11.69 -0.07
C TYR A 279 24.54 -11.31 0.90
N TYR A 280 24.26 -11.04 2.16
CA TYR A 280 25.31 -10.59 3.10
C TYR A 280 26.17 -11.73 3.65
N LEU A 281 25.59 -12.92 3.83
CA LEU A 281 26.30 -14.08 4.37
C LEU A 281 27.01 -14.90 3.28
N GLN A 282 26.66 -14.70 2.01
CA GLN A 282 27.25 -15.41 0.87
C GLN A 282 27.14 -16.94 1.04
N ILE A 283 25.97 -17.41 1.48
CA ILE A 283 25.74 -18.83 1.79
C ILE A 283 25.74 -19.62 0.49
N GLU A 284 26.68 -20.56 0.36
CA GLU A 284 26.76 -21.40 -0.82
C GLU A 284 25.64 -22.43 -0.87
N ASN A 285 25.06 -22.65 -2.06
CA ASN A 285 24.02 -23.65 -2.33
C ASN A 285 22.78 -23.53 -1.41
N PHE A 286 22.48 -22.32 -0.94
CA PHE A 286 21.33 -22.08 -0.09
C PHE A 286 20.01 -22.19 -0.86
N ASN A 287 18.99 -22.74 -0.22
CA ASN A 287 17.65 -22.82 -0.75
C ASN A 287 16.62 -22.50 0.35
N MET A 288 15.51 -21.85 -0.02
CA MET A 288 14.42 -21.53 0.90
C MET A 288 13.93 -22.75 1.69
N SER A 289 13.97 -23.95 1.10
CA SER A 289 13.56 -25.20 1.74
C SER A 289 14.48 -25.66 2.88
N GLN A 290 15.63 -25.01 3.08
CA GLN A 290 16.50 -25.19 4.25
C GLN A 290 16.09 -24.29 5.43
N VAL A 291 15.22 -23.29 5.22
CA VAL A 291 14.60 -22.52 6.31
C VAL A 291 13.61 -23.42 7.03
N LEU A 292 13.83 -23.69 8.31
CA LEU A 292 13.05 -24.64 9.10
C LEU A 292 11.54 -24.34 9.03
N GLU A 293 11.15 -23.08 9.23
CA GLU A 293 9.77 -22.61 9.24
C GLU A 293 9.07 -22.80 7.89
N SER A 294 9.82 -22.82 6.78
CA SER A 294 9.28 -23.09 5.43
C SER A 294 8.79 -24.54 5.29
N ARG A 295 9.34 -25.47 6.10
CA ARG A 295 8.95 -26.89 6.13
C ARG A 295 7.78 -27.14 7.07
N ILE A 296 7.54 -26.25 8.04
CA ILE A 296 6.46 -26.37 9.03
C ILE A 296 5.16 -25.75 8.51
N SER A 297 5.28 -24.69 7.70
CA SER A 297 4.13 -23.91 7.19
C SER A 297 3.59 -24.41 5.83
N GLY A 298 4.11 -25.55 5.36
CA GLY A 298 3.81 -26.19 4.07
C GLY A 298 2.43 -26.83 4.05
#